data_AF-A0A959X680-F1
#
_entry.id   AF-A0A959X680-F1
#
_cell.length_a   1.000
_cell.length_b   1.000
_cell.length_c   1.000
_cell.angle_alpha   90.00
_cell.angle_beta   90.00
_cell.angle_gamma   90.00
#
_symmetry.space_group_name_H-M   'P 1'
#
loop_
_entity.id
_entity.type
_entity.pdbx_description
1 polymer ?
#
loop_
_entity_poly.entity_id
_entity_poly.type
_entity_poly.pdbx_seq_one_letter_code
_entity_poly.pdbx_strand_id
1 'polypeptide(L)'
;GSVMHGMNDDVNMRHYGALVGPMRITFLTFAMGYLAIIGFPFTAGFYSKDHIIEAAFHHNTVIGVLALIGAGVTGYYMTRLMMMTFFGEKRWEDGVHPHESPRVMTVPLIVLAILSVVAGMLMNGWIQGWLESTTGQHAHETPLLNFTPVGLLTLAVVAVGVLLGWWLHKGRIPRDEPATGNLLLLAGRNDLYGDAFNEHVVIRPTVGLASGVAAFDRAAVDGVAMGSATAASGLGEWLRKAQNGNVRSYGLILGAGVIVLALVALLGQLG
;
A
#
# COMPACT_ATOMS: atom_id res chain seq x y z
N GLY A 1 -2.66 15.17 4.87
CA GLY A 1 -1.47 16.03 4.85
C GLY A 1 -1.68 17.25 5.73
N SER A 2 -1.78 18.44 5.13
CA SER A 2 -1.94 19.70 5.88
C SER A 2 -3.13 19.73 6.86
N VAL A 3 -4.29 19.19 6.45
CA VAL A 3 -5.46 19.03 7.33
C VAL A 3 -5.15 18.15 8.55
N MET A 4 -4.49 17.01 8.36
CA MET A 4 -4.11 16.12 9.47
C MET A 4 -3.18 16.83 10.45
N HIS A 5 -2.16 17.51 9.93
CA HIS A 5 -1.22 18.25 10.75
C HIS A 5 -1.91 19.37 11.56
N GLY A 6 -2.83 20.11 10.95
CA GLY A 6 -3.65 21.12 11.63
C GLY A 6 -4.67 20.53 12.61
N MET A 7 -4.89 19.22 12.59
CA MET A 7 -5.88 18.49 13.39
C MET A 7 -5.24 17.52 14.38
N ASN A 8 -4.00 17.79 14.83
CA ASN A 8 -3.25 16.92 15.75
C ASN A 8 -3.12 15.47 15.26
N ASP A 9 -2.87 15.28 13.96
CA ASP A 9 -2.67 14.00 13.29
C ASP A 9 -3.89 13.05 13.33
N ASP A 10 -5.08 13.58 13.61
CA ASP A 10 -6.32 12.84 13.35
C ASP A 10 -6.45 12.58 11.84
N VAL A 11 -7.08 11.46 11.49
CA VAL A 11 -7.38 11.02 10.12
C VAL A 11 -8.87 10.79 9.90
N ASN A 12 -9.66 10.77 10.97
CA ASN A 12 -11.08 10.49 10.90
C ASN A 12 -11.85 11.74 10.45
N MET A 13 -12.37 11.68 9.23
CA MET A 13 -13.15 12.78 8.65
C MET A 13 -14.44 13.11 9.42
N ARG A 14 -14.94 12.22 10.29
CA ARG A 14 -16.09 12.51 11.16
C ARG A 14 -15.75 13.48 12.29
N HIS A 15 -14.47 13.63 12.62
CA HIS A 15 -13.97 14.60 13.59
C HIS A 15 -13.60 15.94 12.92
N TYR A 16 -13.72 16.05 11.60
CA TYR A 16 -13.52 17.33 10.89
C TYR A 16 -14.83 18.07 10.68
N GLY A 17 -14.75 19.31 10.22
CA GLY A 17 -15.90 20.13 9.83
C GLY A 17 -15.62 21.60 10.11
N ALA A 18 -16.23 22.50 9.33
CA ALA A 18 -16.03 23.96 9.44
C ALA A 18 -14.56 24.44 9.29
N LEU A 19 -13.70 23.69 8.59
CA LEU A 19 -12.28 24.04 8.40
C LEU A 19 -12.02 25.17 7.39
N VAL A 20 -13.03 25.60 6.61
CA VAL A 20 -12.89 26.75 5.68
C VAL A 20 -12.40 28.01 6.38
N GLY A 21 -12.86 28.24 7.62
CA GLY A 21 -12.46 29.40 8.43
C GLY A 21 -10.98 29.38 8.84
N PRO A 22 -10.55 28.39 9.64
CA PRO A 22 -9.19 28.34 10.20
C PRO A 22 -8.10 27.99 9.17
N MET A 23 -8.42 27.27 8.09
CA MET A 23 -7.44 26.77 7.12
C MET A 23 -7.81 27.17 5.68
N ARG A 24 -7.88 28.48 5.43
CA ARG A 24 -8.33 29.04 4.13
C ARG A 24 -7.43 28.64 2.97
N ILE A 25 -6.11 28.64 3.17
CA ILE A 25 -5.16 28.33 2.08
C ILE A 25 -5.26 26.86 1.73
N THR A 26 -5.30 25.99 2.75
CA THR A 26 -5.51 24.56 2.55
C THR A 26 -6.85 24.27 1.88
N PHE A 27 -7.92 24.97 2.25
CA PHE A 27 -9.21 24.83 1.58
C PHE A 27 -9.13 25.21 0.09
N LEU A 28 -8.54 26.36 -0.25
CA LEU A 28 -8.45 26.81 -1.64
C LEU A 28 -7.59 25.89 -2.50
N THR A 29 -6.44 25.46 -1.98
CA THR A 29 -5.55 24.51 -2.67
C THR A 29 -6.22 23.16 -2.87
N PHE A 30 -6.92 22.67 -1.85
CA PHE A 30 -7.71 21.45 -1.93
C PHE A 30 -8.89 21.58 -2.91
N ALA A 31 -9.57 22.72 -2.94
CA ALA A 31 -10.66 23.01 -3.87
C ALA A 31 -10.21 23.03 -5.33
N MET A 32 -9.05 23.63 -5.63
CA MET A 32 -8.47 23.59 -6.97
C MET A 32 -8.16 22.15 -7.42
N GLY A 33 -7.53 21.35 -6.54
CA GLY A 33 -7.27 19.94 -6.82
C GLY A 33 -8.55 19.10 -6.96
N TYR A 34 -9.57 19.39 -6.15
CA TYR A 34 -10.90 18.80 -6.23
C TYR A 34 -11.57 19.07 -7.58
N LEU A 35 -11.58 20.33 -8.03
CA LEU A 35 -12.14 20.70 -9.34
C LEU A 35 -11.37 20.02 -10.48
N ALA A 36 -10.05 19.92 -10.35
CA ALA A 36 -9.21 19.23 -11.32
C ALA A 36 -9.54 17.73 -11.42
N ILE A 37 -9.67 16.99 -10.31
CA ILE A 37 -9.90 15.54 -10.38
C ILE A 37 -11.31 15.15 -10.81
N ILE A 38 -12.33 15.95 -10.47
CA ILE A 38 -13.70 15.67 -10.92
C ILE A 38 -13.89 15.97 -12.42
N GLY A 39 -12.99 16.76 -13.02
CA GLY A 39 -13.04 17.13 -14.44
C GLY A 39 -13.90 18.37 -14.69
N PHE A 40 -13.85 19.36 -13.78
CA PHE A 40 -14.56 20.63 -14.01
C PHE A 40 -13.99 21.32 -15.28
N PRO A 41 -14.82 21.98 -16.10
CA PRO A 41 -14.34 22.66 -17.30
C PRO A 41 -13.16 23.59 -17.00
N PHE A 42 -12.20 23.67 -17.93
CA PHE A 42 -10.95 24.45 -17.82
C PHE A 42 -9.90 23.91 -16.84
N THR A 43 -10.11 22.78 -16.18
CA THR A 43 -9.10 22.13 -15.33
C THR A 43 -8.39 20.98 -16.03
N ALA A 44 -7.27 20.50 -15.47
CA ALA A 44 -6.51 19.38 -16.06
C ALA A 44 -7.30 18.08 -16.22
N GLY A 45 -8.29 17.80 -15.37
CA GLY A 45 -9.10 16.60 -15.50
C GLY A 45 -10.04 16.61 -16.70
N PHE A 46 -10.51 17.79 -17.15
CA PHE A 46 -11.37 17.88 -18.33
C PHE A 46 -10.62 17.40 -19.58
N TYR A 47 -9.39 17.89 -19.77
CA TYR A 47 -8.56 17.54 -20.92
C TYR A 47 -8.04 16.09 -20.90
N SER A 48 -7.84 15.51 -19.72
CA SER A 48 -7.29 14.15 -19.61
C SER A 48 -8.36 13.05 -19.54
N LYS A 49 -9.50 13.31 -18.91
CA LYS A 49 -10.50 12.27 -18.59
C LYS A 49 -11.48 12.02 -19.73
N ASP A 50 -11.98 13.07 -20.39
CA ASP A 50 -13.04 12.93 -21.40
C ASP A 50 -12.54 12.15 -22.62
N HIS A 51 -11.32 12.42 -23.08
CA HIS A 51 -10.71 11.69 -24.20
C HIS A 51 -10.49 10.19 -23.91
N ILE A 52 -10.15 9.84 -22.67
CA ILE A 52 -9.96 8.44 -22.28
C ILE A 52 -11.32 7.71 -22.27
N ILE A 53 -12.37 8.35 -21.75
CA ILE A 53 -13.70 7.74 -21.71
C ILE A 53 -14.26 7.59 -23.14
N GLU A 54 -14.07 8.60 -23.98
CA GLU A 54 -14.43 8.54 -25.40
C GLU A 54 -13.69 7.40 -26.13
N ALA A 55 -12.38 7.30 -25.97
CA ALA A 55 -11.58 6.19 -26.52
C ALA A 55 -12.06 4.82 -26.01
N ALA A 56 -12.46 4.72 -24.74
CA ALA A 56 -13.01 3.48 -24.18
C ALA A 56 -14.34 3.09 -24.84
N PHE A 57 -15.23 4.04 -25.11
CA PHE A 57 -16.47 3.78 -25.84
C PHE A 57 -16.23 3.36 -27.29
N HIS A 58 -15.20 3.89 -27.95
CA HIS A 58 -14.81 3.46 -29.29
C HIS A 58 -14.29 2.01 -29.33
N HIS A 59 -13.64 1.54 -28.25
CA HIS A 59 -13.13 0.18 -28.19
C HIS A 59 -14.17 -0.84 -27.71
N ASN A 60 -14.84 -0.57 -26.60
CA ASN A 60 -15.87 -1.44 -26.03
C ASN A 60 -16.83 -0.65 -25.14
N THR A 61 -18.12 -0.69 -25.48
CA THR A 61 -19.20 -0.03 -24.72
C THR A 61 -19.20 -0.40 -23.24
N VAL A 62 -18.90 -1.65 -22.88
CA VAL A 62 -18.87 -2.09 -21.47
C VAL A 62 -17.79 -1.36 -20.69
N ILE A 63 -16.60 -1.21 -21.27
CA ILE A 63 -15.47 -0.51 -20.65
C ILE A 63 -15.78 0.98 -20.53
N GLY A 64 -16.37 1.58 -21.59
CA GLY A 64 -16.83 2.96 -21.56
C GLY A 64 -17.85 3.23 -20.45
N VAL A 65 -18.85 2.36 -20.30
CA VAL A 65 -19.85 2.47 -19.22
C VAL A 65 -19.22 2.33 -17.83
N LEU A 66 -18.29 1.38 -17.64
CA LEU A 66 -17.57 1.22 -16.36
C LEU A 66 -16.72 2.45 -16.04
N ALA A 67 -16.03 3.02 -17.03
CA ALA A 67 -15.25 4.25 -16.87
C ALA A 67 -16.14 5.45 -16.52
N LEU A 68 -17.32 5.55 -17.14
CA LEU A 68 -18.33 6.58 -16.85
C LEU A 68 -18.87 6.45 -15.41
N ILE A 69 -19.18 5.23 -14.95
CA ILE A 69 -19.58 4.97 -13.56
C ILE A 69 -18.44 5.37 -12.61
N GLY A 70 -17.20 4.99 -12.91
CA GLY A 70 -16.02 5.38 -12.14
C GLY A 70 -15.86 6.90 -12.03
N ALA A 71 -16.14 7.63 -13.11
CA ALA A 71 -16.14 9.09 -13.11
C ALA A 71 -17.19 9.67 -12.15
N GLY A 72 -18.42 9.14 -12.16
CA GLY A 72 -19.49 9.54 -11.25
C GLY A 72 -19.20 9.23 -9.78
N VAL A 73 -18.68 8.02 -9.51
CA VAL A 73 -18.24 7.61 -8.16
C VAL A 73 -17.14 8.55 -7.66
N THR A 74 -16.22 8.97 -8.54
CA THR A 74 -15.19 9.96 -8.23
C THR A 74 -15.79 11.31 -7.85
N GLY A 75 -16.75 11.81 -8.62
CA GLY A 75 -17.50 13.01 -8.27
C GLY A 75 -18.15 12.91 -6.89
N TYR A 76 -18.75 11.76 -6.59
CA TYR A 76 -19.38 11.49 -5.30
C TYR A 76 -18.40 11.48 -4.12
N TYR A 77 -17.39 10.61 -4.13
CA TYR A 77 -16.54 10.44 -2.95
C TYR A 77 -15.66 11.68 -2.71
N MET A 78 -15.23 12.38 -3.77
CA MET A 78 -14.47 13.62 -3.63
C MET A 78 -15.33 14.74 -3.04
N THR A 79 -16.60 14.84 -3.45
CA THR A 79 -17.53 15.83 -2.89
C THR A 79 -17.88 15.50 -1.44
N ARG A 80 -18.09 14.21 -1.13
CA ARG A 80 -18.22 13.74 0.25
C ARG A 80 -17.02 14.20 1.08
N LEU A 81 -15.80 14.02 0.57
CA LEU A 81 -14.60 14.41 1.29
C LEU A 81 -14.53 15.92 1.54
N MET A 82 -14.82 16.72 0.51
CA MET A 82 -14.90 18.18 0.62
C MET A 82 -15.91 18.61 1.70
N MET A 83 -17.12 18.04 1.67
CA MET A 83 -18.20 18.37 2.59
C MET A 83 -17.89 17.97 4.03
N MET A 84 -17.38 16.75 4.25
CA MET A 84 -17.07 16.26 5.59
C MET A 84 -15.89 16.99 6.24
N THR A 85 -14.93 17.45 5.44
CA THR A 85 -13.70 18.07 5.94
C THR A 85 -13.88 19.56 6.19
N PHE A 86 -14.33 20.30 5.17
CA PHE A 86 -14.31 21.76 5.21
C PHE A 86 -15.65 22.39 5.59
N PHE A 87 -16.76 21.76 5.20
CA PHE A 87 -18.11 22.30 5.41
C PHE A 87 -18.82 21.67 6.61
N GLY A 88 -20.03 22.19 6.89
CA GLY A 88 -20.88 21.73 7.99
C GLY A 88 -20.46 22.28 9.36
N GLU A 89 -20.98 21.66 10.41
CA GLU A 89 -20.72 22.05 11.80
C GLU A 89 -19.32 21.63 12.28
N LYS A 90 -18.78 22.37 13.25
CA LYS A 90 -17.57 21.98 13.98
C LYS A 90 -17.78 20.63 14.66
N ARG A 91 -16.95 19.63 14.33
CA ARG A 91 -16.99 18.30 14.96
C ARG A 91 -15.69 17.89 15.65
N TRP A 92 -14.64 18.70 15.57
CA TRP A 92 -13.35 18.43 16.18
C TRP A 92 -13.40 18.37 17.71
N GLU A 93 -12.47 17.63 18.30
CA GLU A 93 -12.39 17.39 19.75
C GLU A 93 -12.05 18.67 20.53
N ASP A 94 -12.37 18.64 21.82
CA ASP A 94 -12.06 19.75 22.72
C ASP A 94 -10.55 19.84 22.95
N GLY A 95 -9.99 21.06 22.82
CA GLY A 95 -8.54 21.29 22.86
C GLY A 95 -7.84 21.21 21.51
N VAL A 96 -8.52 20.79 20.43
CA VAL A 96 -7.99 20.88 19.08
C VAL A 96 -8.23 22.28 18.52
N HIS A 97 -7.15 22.93 18.12
CA HIS A 97 -7.16 24.26 17.52
C HIS A 97 -6.65 24.17 16.08
N PRO A 98 -7.56 24.09 15.09
CA PRO A 98 -7.15 24.01 13.70
C PRO A 98 -6.34 25.23 13.30
N HIS A 99 -5.18 24.97 12.71
CA HIS A 99 -4.29 26.01 12.23
C HIS A 99 -3.79 25.67 10.83
N GLU A 100 -3.46 26.72 10.08
CA GLU A 100 -2.83 26.56 8.78
C GLU A 100 -1.45 25.92 8.93
N SER A 101 -1.02 25.14 7.92
CA SER A 101 0.30 24.51 7.95
C SER A 101 1.43 25.50 7.68
N PRO A 102 2.65 25.22 8.20
CA PRO A 102 3.82 26.08 7.98
C PRO A 102 4.13 26.24 6.49
N ARG A 103 4.85 27.32 6.14
CA ARG A 103 5.17 27.67 4.75
C ARG A 103 5.84 26.55 3.95
N VAL A 104 6.61 25.70 4.62
CA VAL A 104 7.28 24.53 4.03
C VAL A 104 6.28 23.53 3.42
N MET A 105 5.05 23.46 3.95
CA MET A 105 3.97 22.64 3.38
C MET A 105 3.04 23.43 2.46
N THR A 106 2.66 24.65 2.85
CA THR A 106 1.66 25.43 2.10
C THR A 106 2.19 25.96 0.76
N VAL A 107 3.47 26.32 0.66
CA VAL A 107 4.05 26.82 -0.61
C VAL A 107 4.02 25.74 -1.71
N PRO A 108 4.53 24.51 -1.48
CA PRO A 108 4.38 23.44 -2.47
C PRO A 108 2.93 23.17 -2.85
N LEU A 109 1.99 23.17 -1.88
CA LEU A 109 0.57 22.95 -2.15
C LEU A 109 -0.02 24.01 -3.08
N ILE A 110 0.31 25.29 -2.88
CA ILE A 110 -0.16 26.39 -3.74
C ILE A 110 0.38 26.21 -5.17
N VAL A 111 1.67 25.93 -5.31
CA VAL A 111 2.29 25.73 -6.63
C VAL A 111 1.62 24.57 -7.37
N LEU A 112 1.45 23.42 -6.70
CA LEU A 112 0.79 22.25 -7.28
C LEU A 112 -0.68 22.52 -7.63
N ALA A 113 -1.39 23.26 -6.79
CA ALA A 113 -2.78 23.61 -7.04
C ALA A 113 -2.93 24.51 -8.29
N ILE A 114 -2.07 25.51 -8.44
CA ILE A 114 -2.05 26.36 -9.65
C ILE A 114 -1.74 25.51 -10.88
N LEU A 115 -0.72 24.64 -10.79
CA LEU A 115 -0.39 23.72 -11.88
C LEU A 115 -1.55 22.78 -12.21
N SER A 116 -2.32 22.30 -11.25
CA SER A 116 -3.47 21.41 -11.51
C SER A 116 -4.58 22.07 -12.34
N VAL A 117 -4.70 23.40 -12.28
CA VAL A 117 -5.66 24.16 -13.08
C VAL A 117 -5.06 24.50 -14.44
N VAL A 118 -3.83 25.02 -14.48
CA VAL A 118 -3.20 25.57 -15.70
C VAL A 118 -2.61 24.47 -16.60
N ALA A 119 -2.06 23.40 -16.03
CA ALA A 119 -1.35 22.38 -16.80
C ALA A 119 -2.25 21.71 -17.84
N GLY A 120 -3.53 21.54 -17.55
CA GLY A 120 -4.50 21.00 -18.51
C GLY A 120 -4.53 21.77 -19.82
N MET A 121 -4.71 23.08 -19.72
CA MET A 121 -4.74 23.99 -20.87
C MET A 121 -3.38 24.03 -21.58
N LEU A 122 -2.29 24.05 -20.81
CA LEU A 122 -0.93 24.09 -21.37
C LEU A 122 -0.61 22.81 -22.15
N MET A 123 -1.01 21.64 -21.64
CA MET A 123 -0.65 20.34 -22.23
C MET A 123 -1.46 20.02 -23.48
N ASN A 124 -2.68 20.55 -23.60
CA ASN A 124 -3.58 20.26 -24.73
C ASN A 124 -2.93 20.55 -26.12
N GLY A 125 -2.05 21.56 -26.22
CA GLY A 125 -1.52 22.00 -27.51
C GLY A 125 -0.28 21.25 -28.05
N TRP A 126 0.52 20.59 -27.23
CA TRP A 126 1.83 20.05 -27.66
C TRP A 126 2.07 18.59 -27.27
N ILE A 127 1.41 18.08 -26.22
CA ILE A 127 1.73 16.74 -25.72
C ILE A 127 1.31 15.65 -26.71
N GLN A 128 0.23 15.88 -27.45
CA GLN A 128 -0.28 14.90 -28.41
C GLN A 128 0.71 14.71 -29.57
N GLY A 129 1.23 15.81 -30.14
CA GLY A 129 2.27 15.75 -31.17
C GLY A 129 3.64 15.27 -30.65
N TRP A 130 3.97 15.52 -29.37
CA TRP A 130 5.16 14.94 -28.76
C TRP A 130 5.03 13.40 -28.63
N LEU A 131 3.86 12.91 -28.22
CA LEU A 131 3.58 11.49 -28.05
C LEU A 131 3.45 10.73 -29.38
N GLU A 132 3.03 11.38 -30.45
CA GLU A 132 2.88 10.80 -31.79
C GLU A 132 4.15 10.07 -32.26
N SER A 133 5.33 10.62 -31.93
CA SER A 133 6.64 10.02 -32.22
C SER A 133 6.85 8.64 -31.57
N THR A 134 6.17 8.38 -30.45
CA THR A 134 6.33 7.17 -29.64
C THR A 134 5.15 6.21 -29.82
N THR A 135 3.94 6.72 -30.04
CA THR A 135 2.72 5.91 -30.18
C THR A 135 2.40 5.53 -31.62
N GLY A 136 2.97 6.22 -32.60
CA GLY A 136 2.74 5.97 -34.03
C GLY A 136 1.29 6.25 -34.48
N GLN A 137 0.51 6.96 -33.67
CA GLN A 137 -0.87 7.34 -33.99
C GLN A 137 -0.99 8.84 -34.18
N HIS A 138 -1.63 9.25 -35.28
CA HIS A 138 -1.96 10.65 -35.54
C HIS A 138 -2.96 11.14 -34.49
N ALA A 139 -2.58 12.19 -33.78
CA ALA A 139 -3.47 12.86 -32.85
C ALA A 139 -4.59 13.59 -33.62
N HIS A 140 -5.85 13.36 -33.24
CA HIS A 140 -6.94 14.21 -33.69
C HIS A 140 -6.84 15.56 -32.98
N GLU A 141 -6.65 16.65 -33.73
CA GLU A 141 -6.67 18.00 -33.16
C GLU A 141 -8.04 18.24 -32.49
N THR A 142 -8.05 18.35 -31.16
CA THR A 142 -9.27 18.65 -30.42
C THR A 142 -9.27 20.13 -30.01
N PRO A 143 -10.37 20.87 -30.31
CA PRO A 143 -10.52 22.24 -29.83
C PRO A 143 -10.37 22.34 -28.31
N LEU A 144 -9.93 23.52 -27.82
CA LEU A 144 -9.78 23.79 -26.38
C LEU A 144 -11.07 23.58 -25.55
N LEU A 145 -12.22 23.64 -26.21
CA LEU A 145 -13.53 23.27 -25.66
C LEU A 145 -14.21 22.35 -26.67
N ASN A 146 -13.93 21.05 -26.57
CA ASN A 146 -14.64 20.04 -27.35
C ASN A 146 -15.69 19.34 -26.48
N PHE A 147 -16.91 19.83 -26.50
CA PHE A 147 -18.04 19.19 -25.82
C PHE A 147 -18.59 18.06 -26.70
N THR A 148 -17.93 16.91 -26.66
CA THR A 148 -18.44 15.71 -27.33
C THR A 148 -19.71 15.22 -26.59
N PRO A 149 -20.64 14.51 -27.26
CA PRO A 149 -21.80 13.93 -26.57
C PRO A 149 -21.41 13.04 -25.38
N VAL A 150 -20.27 12.34 -25.51
CA VAL A 150 -19.69 11.54 -24.42
C VAL A 150 -19.16 12.45 -23.30
N GLY A 151 -18.45 13.54 -23.63
CA GLY A 151 -17.98 14.53 -22.63
C GLY A 151 -19.12 15.24 -21.89
N LEU A 152 -20.23 15.53 -22.56
CA LEU A 152 -21.42 16.07 -21.90
C LEU A 152 -22.07 15.03 -20.98
N LEU A 153 -22.09 13.77 -21.39
CA LEU A 153 -22.58 12.66 -20.57
C LEU A 153 -21.68 12.43 -19.34
N THR A 154 -20.35 12.47 -19.50
CA THR A 154 -19.40 12.36 -18.38
C THR A 154 -19.60 13.50 -17.38
N LEU A 155 -19.71 14.73 -17.87
CA LEU A 155 -19.97 15.90 -17.02
C LEU A 155 -21.31 15.77 -16.29
N ALA A 156 -22.36 15.30 -16.95
CA ALA A 156 -23.67 15.06 -16.33
C ALA A 156 -23.59 14.00 -15.23
N VAL A 157 -22.91 12.87 -15.49
CA VAL A 157 -22.74 11.79 -14.50
C VAL A 157 -21.90 12.24 -13.30
N VAL A 158 -20.82 13.00 -13.55
CA VAL A 158 -20.03 13.63 -12.48
C VAL A 158 -20.90 14.61 -11.68
N ALA A 159 -21.68 15.44 -12.34
CA ALA A 159 -22.58 16.39 -11.68
C ALA A 159 -23.61 15.68 -10.79
N VAL A 160 -24.18 14.56 -11.24
CA VAL A 160 -25.05 13.71 -10.40
C VAL A 160 -24.29 13.18 -9.19
N GLY A 161 -23.06 12.68 -9.37
CA GLY A 161 -22.20 12.24 -8.26
C GLY A 161 -21.94 13.36 -7.24
N VAL A 162 -21.60 14.56 -7.71
CA VAL A 162 -21.40 15.76 -6.88
C VAL A 162 -22.68 16.12 -6.13
N LEU A 163 -23.83 16.14 -6.82
CA LEU A 163 -25.12 16.45 -6.21
C LEU A 163 -25.50 15.44 -5.13
N LEU A 164 -25.30 14.14 -5.37
CA LEU A 164 -25.52 13.10 -4.37
C LEU A 164 -24.57 13.26 -3.18
N GLY A 165 -23.29 13.55 -3.44
CA GLY A 165 -22.28 13.78 -2.40
C GLY A 165 -22.67 14.94 -1.51
N TRP A 166 -23.06 16.06 -2.10
CA TRP A 166 -23.55 17.23 -1.39
C TRP A 166 -24.86 16.97 -0.64
N TRP A 167 -25.86 16.37 -1.29
CA TRP A 167 -27.18 16.15 -0.71
C TRP A 167 -27.14 15.21 0.49
N LEU A 168 -26.33 14.15 0.44
CA LEU A 168 -26.18 13.18 1.53
C LEU A 168 -25.32 13.70 2.68
N HIS A 169 -24.41 14.66 2.44
CA HIS A 169 -23.44 15.14 3.44
C HIS A 169 -23.63 16.61 3.85
N LYS A 170 -24.70 17.29 3.41
CA LYS A 170 -25.03 18.64 3.87
C LYS A 170 -25.61 18.70 5.29
N GLY A 171 -26.14 17.58 5.78
CA GLY A 171 -26.79 17.48 7.08
C GLY A 171 -25.82 17.22 8.24
N ARG A 172 -26.38 16.92 9.42
CA ARG A 172 -25.58 16.56 10.60
C ARG A 172 -24.93 15.19 10.38
N ILE A 173 -23.61 15.15 10.53
CA ILE A 173 -22.80 13.95 10.36
C ILE A 173 -22.54 13.34 11.75
N PRO A 174 -22.94 12.08 12.00
CA PRO A 174 -22.62 11.39 13.25
C PRO A 174 -21.10 11.31 13.48
N ARG A 175 -20.67 11.48 14.73
CA ARG A 175 -19.25 11.31 15.11
C ARG A 175 -18.82 9.85 15.00
N ASP A 176 -19.68 8.95 15.46
CA ASP A 176 -19.44 7.52 15.37
C ASP A 176 -19.91 6.96 14.04
N GLU A 177 -19.27 5.87 13.63
CA GLU A 177 -19.70 5.11 12.48
C GLU A 177 -21.03 4.40 12.78
N PRO A 178 -22.08 4.61 11.96
CA PRO A 178 -23.34 3.91 12.16
C PRO A 178 -23.16 2.40 11.97
N ALA A 179 -23.71 1.61 12.89
CA ALA A 179 -23.85 0.18 12.70
C ALA A 179 -24.70 -0.08 11.44
N THR A 180 -24.34 -1.08 10.65
CA THR A 180 -25.07 -1.40 9.42
C THR A 180 -25.03 -2.90 9.16
N GLY A 181 -26.20 -3.48 8.87
CA GLY A 181 -26.32 -4.88 8.45
C GLY A 181 -26.20 -5.11 6.94
N ASN A 182 -26.02 -4.06 6.13
CA ASN A 182 -25.86 -4.18 4.69
C ASN A 182 -24.46 -4.74 4.35
N LEU A 183 -24.44 -5.93 3.76
CA LEU A 183 -23.23 -6.67 3.38
C LEU A 183 -22.35 -5.89 2.40
N LEU A 184 -22.93 -5.14 1.46
CA LEU A 184 -22.16 -4.34 0.49
C LEU A 184 -21.43 -3.19 1.17
N LEU A 185 -22.08 -2.54 2.14
CA LEU A 185 -21.45 -1.48 2.91
C LEU A 185 -20.36 -2.05 3.82
N LEU A 186 -20.61 -3.19 4.45
CA LEU A 186 -19.63 -3.87 5.28
C LEU A 186 -18.41 -4.31 4.47
N ALA A 187 -18.61 -4.84 3.26
CA ALA A 187 -17.53 -5.17 2.35
C ALA A 187 -16.74 -3.92 1.95
N GLY A 188 -17.42 -2.83 1.56
CA GLY A 188 -16.75 -1.56 1.23
C GLY A 188 -15.97 -0.94 2.40
N ARG A 189 -16.43 -1.11 3.65
CA ARG A 189 -15.72 -0.66 4.86
C ARG A 189 -14.46 -1.46 5.16
N ASN A 190 -14.43 -2.74 4.77
CA ASN A 190 -13.29 -3.63 4.98
C ASN A 190 -12.42 -3.77 3.71
N ASP A 191 -12.37 -2.75 2.86
CA ASP A 191 -11.63 -2.74 1.58
C ASP A 191 -11.90 -3.98 0.69
N LEU A 192 -13.17 -4.37 0.60
CA LEU A 192 -13.63 -5.58 -0.10
C LEU A 192 -12.96 -6.88 0.39
N TYR A 193 -12.47 -6.88 1.64
CA TYR A 193 -11.69 -7.93 2.26
C TYR A 193 -10.35 -8.21 1.54
N GLY A 194 -9.82 -7.24 0.79
CA GLY A 194 -8.53 -7.35 0.10
C GLY A 194 -7.38 -7.65 1.05
N ASP A 195 -7.28 -6.91 2.15
CA ASP A 195 -6.28 -7.13 3.19
C ASP A 195 -6.41 -8.51 3.84
N ALA A 196 -7.63 -8.92 4.16
CA ALA A 196 -7.89 -10.23 4.75
C ALA A 196 -7.51 -11.35 3.77
N PHE A 197 -7.83 -11.21 2.49
CA PHE A 197 -7.41 -12.15 1.46
C PHE A 197 -5.89 -12.21 1.35
N ASN A 198 -5.22 -11.06 1.26
CA ASN A 198 -3.76 -10.99 1.15
C ASN A 198 -3.07 -11.63 2.36
N GLU A 199 -3.53 -11.30 3.57
CA GLU A 199 -3.01 -11.85 4.82
C GLU A 199 -3.13 -13.37 4.86
N HIS A 200 -4.29 -13.93 4.51
CA HIS A 200 -4.54 -15.36 4.68
C HIS A 200 -4.02 -16.21 3.51
N VAL A 201 -4.04 -15.68 2.30
CA VAL A 201 -3.68 -16.44 1.09
C VAL A 201 -2.23 -16.23 0.68
N VAL A 202 -1.66 -15.05 0.95
CA VAL A 202 -0.29 -14.71 0.56
C VAL A 202 0.63 -14.69 1.78
N ILE A 203 0.36 -13.83 2.76
CA ILE A 203 1.32 -13.55 3.84
C ILE A 203 1.50 -14.76 4.76
N ARG A 204 0.43 -15.28 5.37
CA ARG A 204 0.52 -16.37 6.36
C ARG A 204 1.16 -17.64 5.80
N PRO A 205 0.82 -18.11 4.58
CA PRO A 205 1.50 -19.27 3.99
C PRO A 205 2.99 -18.99 3.75
N THR A 206 3.35 -17.81 3.22
CA THR A 206 4.75 -17.45 2.99
C THR A 206 5.55 -17.38 4.29
N VAL A 207 5.01 -16.74 5.33
CA VAL A 207 5.64 -16.68 6.66
C VAL A 207 5.73 -18.07 7.27
N GLY A 208 4.69 -18.89 7.12
CA GLY A 208 4.69 -20.29 7.55
C GLY A 208 5.81 -21.09 6.90
N LEU A 209 5.95 -21.02 5.58
CA LEU A 209 7.05 -21.67 4.85
C LEU A 209 8.42 -21.16 5.28
N ALA A 210 8.60 -19.84 5.38
CA ALA A 210 9.86 -19.25 5.82
C ALA A 210 10.25 -19.69 7.24
N SER A 211 9.28 -19.71 8.16
CA SER A 211 9.49 -20.19 9.53
C SER A 211 9.80 -21.69 9.57
N GLY A 212 9.19 -22.49 8.69
CA GLY A 212 9.46 -23.91 8.55
C GLY A 212 10.87 -24.19 8.04
N VAL A 213 11.34 -23.45 7.04
CA VAL A 213 12.72 -23.52 6.54
C VAL A 213 13.71 -23.12 7.64
N ALA A 214 13.44 -22.02 8.36
CA ALA A 214 14.30 -21.58 9.46
C ALA A 214 14.30 -22.54 10.66
N ALA A 215 13.22 -23.29 10.88
CA ALA A 215 13.16 -24.34 11.89
C ALA A 215 13.95 -25.57 11.44
N PHE A 216 13.84 -25.95 10.16
CA PHE A 216 14.62 -27.04 9.57
C PHE A 216 16.12 -26.75 9.61
N ASP A 217 16.55 -25.54 9.28
CA ASP A 217 17.95 -25.12 9.33
C ASP A 217 18.52 -25.27 10.75
N ARG A 218 17.84 -24.71 11.75
CA ARG A 218 18.23 -24.83 13.16
C ARG A 218 18.20 -26.26 13.71
N ALA A 219 17.29 -27.11 13.22
CA ALA A 219 17.17 -28.48 13.72
C ALA A 219 18.14 -29.44 13.03
N ALA A 220 18.25 -29.35 11.70
CA ALA A 220 19.01 -30.28 10.89
C ALA A 220 20.45 -29.79 10.69
N VAL A 221 20.65 -28.57 10.20
CA VAL A 221 21.98 -28.06 9.84
C VAL A 221 22.80 -27.80 11.11
N ASP A 222 22.27 -26.97 12.00
CA ASP A 222 22.94 -26.68 13.28
C ASP A 222 23.02 -27.94 14.15
N GLY A 223 21.99 -28.78 14.13
CA GLY A 223 21.96 -30.05 14.87
C GLY A 223 23.07 -31.01 14.44
N VAL A 224 23.31 -31.15 13.13
CA VAL A 224 24.42 -31.96 12.60
C VAL A 224 25.77 -31.34 12.96
N ALA A 225 25.92 -30.02 12.79
CA ALA A 225 27.17 -29.33 13.11
C ALA A 225 27.53 -29.45 14.60
N MET A 226 26.62 -29.07 15.50
CA MET A 226 26.82 -29.15 16.95
C MET A 226 26.91 -30.60 17.44
N GLY A 227 26.16 -31.52 16.82
CA GLY A 227 26.25 -32.95 17.09
C GLY A 227 27.63 -33.51 16.80
N SER A 228 28.24 -33.10 15.68
CA SER A 228 29.61 -33.51 15.34
C SER A 228 30.63 -32.97 16.34
N ALA A 229 30.49 -31.71 16.76
CA ALA A 229 31.36 -31.08 17.76
C ALA A 229 31.25 -31.77 19.13
N THR A 230 30.02 -32.06 19.57
CA THR A 230 29.76 -32.76 20.84
C THR A 230 30.31 -34.19 20.80
N ALA A 231 30.11 -34.93 19.70
CA ALA A 231 30.70 -36.25 19.52
C ALA A 231 32.24 -36.22 19.59
N ALA A 232 32.88 -35.29 18.89
CA ALA A 232 34.33 -35.12 18.92
C ALA A 232 34.85 -34.79 20.33
N SER A 233 34.19 -33.85 21.02
CA SER A 233 34.55 -33.49 22.40
C SER A 233 34.35 -34.64 23.38
N GLY A 234 33.29 -35.44 23.21
CA GLY A 234 33.01 -36.62 24.02
C GLY A 234 34.06 -37.73 23.85
N LEU A 235 34.52 -37.95 22.60
CA LEU A 235 35.63 -38.86 22.33
C LEU A 235 36.92 -38.38 23.00
N GLY A 236 37.21 -37.07 22.95
CA GLY A 236 38.36 -36.47 23.63
C GLY A 236 38.28 -36.63 25.16
N GLU A 237 37.10 -36.40 25.74
CA GLU A 237 36.84 -36.58 27.17
C GLU A 237 37.04 -38.04 27.62
N TRP A 238 36.58 -38.99 26.80
CA TRP A 238 36.75 -40.42 27.06
C TRP A 238 38.22 -40.84 26.96
N LEU A 239 38.94 -40.41 25.92
CA LEU A 239 40.38 -40.64 25.78
C LEU A 239 41.17 -40.04 26.95
N ARG A 240 40.79 -38.86 27.43
CA ARG A 240 41.39 -38.23 28.60
C ARG A 240 41.20 -39.07 29.87
N LYS A 241 40.00 -39.62 30.08
CA LYS A 241 39.72 -40.52 31.22
C LYS A 241 40.50 -41.83 31.14
N ALA A 242 40.79 -42.33 29.95
CA ALA A 242 41.64 -43.51 29.76
C ALA A 242 43.10 -43.26 30.19
N GLN A 243 43.57 -42.01 30.15
CA GLN A 243 44.88 -41.59 30.68
C GLN A 243 44.76 -41.18 32.15
N ASN A 244 44.69 -42.16 33.05
CA ASN A 244 44.45 -41.95 34.49
C ASN A 244 45.72 -41.79 35.35
N GLY A 245 46.92 -41.72 34.74
CA GLY A 245 48.19 -41.51 35.46
C GLY A 245 48.67 -42.70 36.31
N ASN A 246 47.96 -43.84 36.31
CA ASN A 246 48.32 -45.02 37.07
C ASN A 246 49.22 -45.96 36.24
N VAL A 247 50.48 -46.10 36.64
CA VAL A 247 51.50 -46.91 35.94
C VAL A 247 51.06 -48.37 35.75
N ARG A 248 50.28 -48.95 36.68
CA ARG A 248 49.76 -50.33 36.55
C ARG A 248 48.75 -50.48 35.42
N SER A 249 47.90 -49.48 35.20
CA SER A 249 46.92 -49.47 34.12
C SER A 249 47.61 -49.39 32.75
N TYR A 250 48.67 -48.59 32.62
CA TYR A 250 49.46 -48.54 31.38
C TYR A 250 50.18 -49.85 31.07
N GLY A 251 50.71 -50.53 32.09
CA GLY A 251 51.34 -51.85 31.91
C GLY A 251 50.36 -52.91 31.41
N LEU A 252 49.13 -52.93 31.94
CA LEU A 252 48.07 -53.84 31.46
C LEU A 252 47.67 -53.55 30.01
N ILE A 253 47.52 -52.28 29.63
CA ILE A 253 47.16 -51.88 28.26
C ILE A 253 48.26 -52.28 27.27
N LEU A 254 49.53 -52.04 27.60
CA LEU A 254 50.67 -52.45 26.77
C LEU A 254 50.76 -53.98 26.63
N GLY A 255 50.60 -54.73 27.72
CA GLY A 255 50.60 -56.20 27.69
C GLY A 255 49.48 -56.77 26.83
N ALA A 256 48.25 -56.25 27.00
CA ALA A 256 47.12 -56.61 26.15
C ALA A 256 47.37 -56.25 24.67
N GLY A 257 47.94 -55.07 24.40
CA GLY A 257 48.31 -54.63 23.05
C GLY A 257 49.30 -55.57 22.37
N VAL A 258 50.34 -56.03 23.08
CA VAL A 258 51.31 -57.00 22.55
C VAL A 258 50.64 -58.34 22.22
N ILE A 259 49.74 -58.83 23.08
CA ILE A 259 49.01 -60.08 22.84
C ILE A 259 48.11 -59.96 21.61
N VAL A 260 47.39 -58.84 21.46
CA VAL A 260 46.53 -58.58 20.30
C VAL A 260 47.36 -58.48 19.02
N LEU A 261 48.48 -57.75 19.03
CA LEU A 261 49.38 -57.65 17.87
C LEU A 261 49.98 -59.01 17.50
N ALA A 262 50.37 -59.82 18.48
CA ALA A 262 50.86 -61.17 18.24
C ALA A 262 49.79 -62.08 17.62
N LEU A 263 48.55 -62.01 18.11
CA LEU A 263 47.40 -62.73 17.53
C LEU A 263 47.11 -62.28 16.10
N VAL A 264 47.10 -60.98 15.83
CA VAL A 264 46.89 -60.44 14.47
C VAL A 264 48.00 -60.87 13.53
N ALA A 265 49.27 -60.85 13.97
CA ALA A 265 50.41 -61.29 13.17
C ALA A 265 50.38 -62.81 12.90
N LEU A 266 50.02 -63.62 13.90
CA LEU A 266 49.86 -65.08 13.73
C LEU A 266 48.71 -65.42 12.79
N LEU A 267 47.57 -64.75 12.92
CA LEU A 267 46.43 -64.91 12.01
C LEU A 267 46.77 -64.43 10.59
N GLY A 268 47.57 -63.37 10.46
CA GLY A 268 48.05 -62.86 9.17
C GLY A 268 49.14 -63.72 8.51
N GLN A 269 49.75 -64.67 9.24
CA GLN A 269 50.65 -65.69 8.68
C GLN A 269 49.92 -66.99 8.32
N LEU A 270 48.67 -67.15 8.78
CA LEU A 270 47.81 -68.30 8.53
C LEU A 270 46.87 -68.09 7.31
N GLY A 271 47.03 -66.97 6.59
CA GLY A 271 46.44 -66.70 5.27
C GLY A 271 47.52 -66.25 4.30
#